data_AF-A0A0M2PWY8-F1
#
_entry.id   AF-A0A0M2PWY8-F1
#
_cell.length_a   1.000
_cell.length_b   1.000
_cell.length_c   1.000
_cell.angle_alpha   90.00
_cell.angle_beta   90.00
_cell.angle_gamma   90.00
#
_symmetry.space_group_name_H-M   'P 1'
#
loop_
_entity.id
_entity.type
_entity.pdbx_description
1 polymer ?
#
loop_
_entity_poly.entity_id
_entity_poly.type
_entity_poly.pdbx_seq_one_letter_code
_entity_poly.pdbx_strand_id
1 'polypeptide(L)'
;MANLTGNRPNQNRLIVEGVTEQRVIPELMEKNGVLWSQKQPPVDIKVSGGYEEITAKVISANLKTEGLKALGLIIDADENPQERWQSIRNRALTSIDDLPEDLPETGLIHETQRGIRFGVWIWQNPPGRQLHQALKEKIFQPSHPHAQRFVQWFQDLYRF
;
A
#
# COMPACT_ATOMS: atom_id res chain seq x y z
N MET A 1 -30.47 -19.96 17.05
CA MET A 1 -29.26 -20.06 16.21
C MET A 1 -28.77 -18.64 15.96
N ALA A 2 -27.58 -18.30 16.44
CA ALA A 2 -27.11 -16.91 16.47
C ALA A 2 -26.75 -16.40 15.07
N ASN A 3 -27.33 -15.26 14.68
CA ASN A 3 -26.91 -14.46 13.54
C ASN A 3 -25.49 -13.94 13.79
N LEU A 4 -24.50 -14.50 13.10
CA LEU A 4 -23.13 -13.98 13.07
C LEU A 4 -22.87 -13.28 11.73
N THR A 5 -23.62 -12.23 11.41
CA THR A 5 -23.15 -11.20 10.48
C THR A 5 -22.31 -10.19 11.25
N GLY A 6 -21.29 -10.66 11.95
CA GLY A 6 -20.24 -9.79 12.46
C GLY A 6 -19.40 -9.40 11.26
N ASN A 7 -19.40 -8.11 10.90
CA ASN A 7 -18.54 -7.57 9.86
C ASN A 7 -17.08 -7.84 10.27
N ARG A 8 -16.49 -8.94 9.76
CA ARG A 8 -15.11 -9.28 10.12
C ARG A 8 -14.21 -8.17 9.59
N PRO A 9 -13.33 -7.60 10.42
CA PRO A 9 -12.41 -6.59 9.95
C PRO A 9 -11.57 -7.15 8.80
N ASN A 10 -11.34 -6.33 7.78
CA ASN A 10 -10.52 -6.74 6.65
C ASN A 10 -9.11 -7.10 7.14
N GLN A 11 -8.62 -8.26 6.72
CA GLN A 11 -7.30 -8.78 7.08
C GLN A 11 -6.17 -8.11 6.28
N ASN A 12 -6.50 -7.35 5.25
CA ASN A 12 -5.58 -6.66 4.38
C ASN A 12 -5.84 -5.15 4.47
N ARG A 13 -4.79 -4.38 4.68
CA ARG A 13 -4.87 -2.91 4.73
C ARG A 13 -3.84 -2.27 3.83
N LEU A 14 -4.25 -1.19 3.18
CA LEU A 14 -3.38 -0.31 2.41
C LEU A 14 -3.52 1.12 2.96
N ILE A 15 -2.42 1.77 3.31
CA ILE A 15 -2.39 3.19 3.66
C ILE A 15 -1.90 3.96 2.45
N VAL A 16 -2.65 4.98 2.06
CA VAL A 16 -2.37 5.88 0.93
C VAL A 16 -2.40 7.32 1.41
N GLU A 17 -1.70 8.21 0.72
CA GLU A 17 -1.61 9.61 1.16
C GLU A 17 -2.92 10.38 0.94
N GLY A 18 -3.63 10.13 -0.15
CA GLY A 18 -4.78 10.93 -0.57
C GLY A 18 -6.04 10.15 -0.95
N VAL A 19 -7.13 10.90 -1.10
CA VAL A 19 -8.45 10.39 -1.51
C VAL A 19 -8.49 9.95 -2.98
N THR A 20 -7.57 10.44 -3.79
CA THR A 20 -7.47 10.07 -5.21
C THR A 20 -7.03 8.62 -5.32
N GLU A 21 -5.94 8.26 -4.63
CA GLU A 21 -5.36 6.91 -4.53
C GLU A 21 -6.44 5.91 -4.10
N GLN A 22 -7.22 6.27 -3.06
CA GLN A 22 -8.29 5.45 -2.52
C GLN A 22 -9.38 5.12 -3.56
N ARG A 23 -9.61 6.00 -4.53
CA ARG A 23 -10.62 5.79 -5.58
C ARG A 23 -10.08 5.01 -6.77
N VAL A 24 -8.83 5.24 -7.16
CA VAL A 24 -8.28 4.74 -8.42
C VAL A 24 -7.63 3.36 -8.32
N ILE A 25 -7.10 3.00 -7.16
CA ILE A 25 -6.50 1.68 -6.94
C ILE A 25 -7.55 0.57 -7.10
N PRO A 26 -8.77 0.68 -6.54
CA PRO A 26 -9.83 -0.29 -6.81
C PRO A 26 -10.08 -0.50 -8.31
N GLU A 27 -10.26 0.58 -9.07
CA GLU A 27 -10.51 0.52 -10.51
C GLU A 27 -9.35 -0.14 -11.28
N LEU A 28 -8.10 0.20 -10.94
CA LEU A 28 -6.95 -0.45 -11.55
C LEU A 28 -6.92 -1.95 -11.25
N MET A 29 -7.16 -2.34 -10.00
CA MET A 29 -7.11 -3.74 -9.58
C MET A 29 -8.24 -4.55 -10.22
N GLU A 30 -9.45 -3.99 -10.35
CA GLU A 30 -10.55 -4.61 -11.10
C GLU A 30 -10.20 -4.85 -12.56
N LYS A 31 -9.59 -3.86 -13.23
CA LYS A 31 -9.12 -4.00 -14.62
C LYS A 31 -7.99 -5.03 -14.77
N ASN A 32 -7.38 -5.47 -13.67
CA ASN A 32 -6.32 -6.48 -13.63
C ASN A 32 -6.76 -7.78 -12.94
N GLY A 33 -8.07 -8.04 -12.87
CA GLY A 33 -8.62 -9.33 -12.46
C GLY A 33 -8.85 -9.51 -10.96
N VAL A 34 -8.61 -8.48 -10.13
CA VAL A 34 -8.93 -8.52 -8.70
C VAL A 34 -10.37 -8.08 -8.48
N LEU A 35 -11.22 -8.97 -7.98
CA LEU A 35 -12.63 -8.64 -7.70
C LEU A 35 -12.74 -7.63 -6.54
N TRP A 36 -13.27 -6.44 -6.81
CA TRP A 36 -13.39 -5.37 -5.80
C TRP A 36 -14.84 -5.06 -5.42
N SER A 37 -15.33 -5.67 -4.35
CA SER A 37 -16.67 -5.34 -3.84
C SER A 37 -16.65 -4.07 -2.98
N GLN A 38 -17.55 -3.11 -3.24
CA GLN A 38 -17.75 -1.94 -2.37
C GLN A 38 -18.22 -2.31 -0.96
N LYS A 39 -18.96 -3.42 -0.80
CA LYS A 39 -19.51 -3.86 0.50
C LYS A 39 -18.49 -4.62 1.34
N GLN A 40 -17.64 -5.40 0.67
CA GLN A 40 -16.61 -6.24 1.29
C GLN A 40 -15.35 -6.17 0.41
N PRO A 41 -14.63 -5.04 0.42
CA PRO A 41 -13.44 -4.90 -0.42
C PRO A 41 -12.38 -5.91 0.02
N PRO A 42 -11.55 -6.43 -0.88
CA PRO A 42 -10.54 -7.40 -0.53
C PRO A 42 -9.34 -6.77 0.21
N VAL A 43 -9.22 -5.43 0.17
CA VAL A 43 -8.25 -4.61 0.92
C VAL A 43 -8.95 -3.35 1.46
N ASP A 44 -8.75 -3.04 2.75
CA ASP A 44 -9.22 -1.81 3.39
C ASP A 44 -8.23 -0.67 3.12
N ILE A 45 -8.62 0.31 2.30
CA ILE A 45 -7.77 1.46 1.98
C ILE A 45 -8.03 2.63 2.94
N LYS A 46 -6.99 3.04 3.68
CA LYS A 46 -7.00 4.19 4.60
C LYS A 46 -6.20 5.36 4.03
N VAL A 47 -6.77 6.56 4.12
CA VAL A 47 -6.09 7.80 3.74
C VAL A 47 -5.37 8.38 4.95
N SER A 48 -4.07 8.68 4.83
CA SER A 48 -3.29 9.29 5.92
C SER A 48 -3.33 10.82 5.92
N GLY A 49 -3.50 11.46 4.75
CA GLY A 49 -3.37 12.91 4.60
C GLY A 49 -1.94 13.40 4.36
N GLY A 50 -1.06 12.52 3.85
CA GLY A 50 0.35 12.79 3.59
C GLY A 50 1.27 11.74 4.23
N TYR A 51 2.52 11.64 3.75
CA TYR A 51 3.48 10.67 4.31
C TYR A 51 3.94 11.03 5.73
N GLU A 52 3.90 12.31 6.14
CA GLU A 52 4.25 12.75 7.50
C GLU A 52 3.36 12.10 8.56
N GLU A 53 2.08 11.89 8.24
CA GLU A 53 1.10 11.26 9.11
C GLU A 53 1.32 9.75 9.27
N ILE A 54 2.11 9.14 8.38
CA ILE A 54 2.52 7.73 8.48
C ILE A 54 3.69 7.62 9.47
N THR A 55 3.39 7.86 10.74
CA THR A 55 4.35 7.81 11.86
C THR A 55 4.65 6.39 12.31
N ALA A 56 5.72 6.20 13.10
CA ALA A 56 6.03 4.93 13.75
C ALA A 56 4.84 4.40 14.59
N LYS A 57 4.10 5.28 15.26
CA LYS A 57 2.90 4.92 16.03
C LYS A 57 1.79 4.39 15.13
N VAL A 58 1.55 5.02 13.99
CA VAL A 58 0.54 4.58 13.01
C VAL A 58 0.92 3.21 12.42
N ILE A 59 2.18 3.01 12.04
CA ILE A 59 2.67 1.71 11.54
C ILE A 59 2.48 0.63 12.62
N SER A 60 2.96 0.89 13.85
CA SER A 60 2.87 -0.06 14.96
C SER A 60 1.42 -0.41 15.32
N ALA A 61 0.53 0.59 15.34
CA ALA A 61 -0.90 0.38 15.63
C ALA A 61 -1.57 -0.51 14.56
N ASN A 62 -1.25 -0.30 13.28
CA ASN A 62 -1.77 -1.15 12.21
C ASN A 62 -1.23 -2.57 12.33
N LEU A 63 0.08 -2.76 12.48
CA LEU A 63 0.69 -4.09 12.67
C LEU A 63 0.11 -4.84 13.87
N LYS A 64 -0.35 -4.13 14.92
CA LYS A 64 -1.00 -4.73 16.11
C LYS A 64 -2.48 -5.06 15.92
N THR A 65 -3.08 -4.72 14.78
CA THR A 65 -4.49 -5.05 14.49
C THR A 65 -4.68 -6.57 14.48
N GLU A 66 -5.65 -7.04 15.24
CA GLU A 66 -5.97 -8.46 15.33
C GLU A 66 -6.41 -9.02 13.98
N GLY A 67 -5.85 -10.16 13.58
CA GLY A 67 -6.20 -10.84 12.34
C GLY A 67 -5.64 -10.20 11.06
N LEU A 68 -4.84 -9.12 11.17
CA LEU A 68 -4.16 -8.54 10.02
C LEU A 68 -3.15 -9.53 9.42
N LYS A 69 -3.23 -9.73 8.11
CA LYS A 69 -2.33 -10.55 7.30
C LYS A 69 -1.35 -9.72 6.49
N ALA A 70 -1.78 -8.56 6.00
CA ALA A 70 -0.93 -7.69 5.20
C ALA A 70 -1.19 -6.20 5.44
N LEU A 71 -0.10 -5.42 5.51
CA LEU A 71 -0.09 -3.97 5.57
C LEU A 71 0.75 -3.43 4.40
N GLY A 72 0.12 -2.68 3.50
CA GLY A 72 0.80 -1.93 2.44
C GLY A 72 0.82 -0.44 2.76
N LEU A 73 1.90 0.23 2.36
CA LEU A 73 2.01 1.69 2.31
C LEU A 73 2.28 2.11 0.86
N ILE A 74 1.55 3.12 0.37
CA ILE A 74 1.88 3.81 -0.88
C ILE A 74 2.24 5.25 -0.54
N ILE A 75 3.45 5.62 -0.95
CA ILE A 75 4.07 6.90 -0.67
C ILE A 75 4.35 7.58 -2.01
N ASP A 76 3.98 8.86 -2.13
CA ASP A 76 4.39 9.67 -3.26
C ASP A 76 5.86 10.08 -3.07
N ALA A 77 6.67 9.88 -4.11
CA ALA A 77 8.11 10.12 -3.99
C ALA A 77 8.48 11.61 -4.02
N ASP A 78 7.57 12.44 -4.54
CA ASP A 78 7.87 13.81 -4.98
C ASP A 78 9.19 13.83 -5.80
N GLU A 79 10.19 14.60 -5.33
CA GLU A 79 11.51 14.73 -5.96
C GLU A 79 12.58 13.80 -5.35
N ASN A 80 12.38 13.24 -4.15
CA ASN A 80 13.41 12.51 -3.40
C ASN A 80 12.94 11.11 -2.91
N PRO A 81 12.82 10.12 -3.82
CA PRO A 81 12.33 8.79 -3.46
C PRO A 81 13.17 8.05 -2.41
N GLN A 82 14.49 8.20 -2.47
CA GLN A 82 15.40 7.58 -1.49
C GLN A 82 15.19 8.17 -0.09
N GLU A 83 15.01 9.48 0.03
CA GLU A 83 14.73 10.12 1.33
C GLU A 83 13.37 9.70 1.88
N ARG A 84 12.36 9.59 1.01
CA ARG A 84 11.02 9.06 1.38
C ARG A 84 11.12 7.64 1.91
N TRP A 85 11.89 6.78 1.23
CA TRP A 85 12.17 5.43 1.70
C TRP A 85 12.85 5.42 3.06
N GLN A 86 13.95 6.15 3.22
CA GLN A 86 14.69 6.17 4.49
C GLN A 86 13.82 6.67 5.64
N SER A 87 12.97 7.68 5.41
CA SER A 87 12.06 8.18 6.43
C SER A 87 11.06 7.11 6.88
N ILE A 88 10.40 6.44 5.94
CA ILE A 88 9.42 5.38 6.25
C ILE A 88 10.09 4.16 6.86
N ARG A 89 11.25 3.75 6.33
CA ARG A 89 12.06 2.66 6.87
C ARG A 89 12.41 2.92 8.33
N ASN A 90 12.96 4.09 8.67
CA ASN A 90 13.35 4.42 10.04
C ASN A 90 12.16 4.40 11.02
N ARG A 91 10.98 4.80 10.56
CA ARG A 91 9.74 4.70 11.35
C ARG A 91 9.31 3.23 11.53
N ALA A 92 9.40 2.43 10.47
CA ALA A 92 9.04 1.01 10.48
C ALA A 92 10.02 0.15 11.29
N LEU A 93 11.31 0.52 11.34
CA LEU A 93 12.36 -0.17 12.13
C LEU A 93 12.03 -0.26 13.63
N THR A 94 11.14 0.60 14.14
CA THR A 94 10.62 0.52 15.51
C THR A 94 9.73 -0.70 15.77
N SER A 95 9.28 -1.39 14.73
CA SER A 95 8.39 -2.58 14.80
C SER A 95 8.85 -3.75 13.91
N ILE A 96 9.79 -3.54 12.99
CA ILE A 96 10.33 -4.52 12.04
C ILE A 96 11.85 -4.28 11.95
N ASP A 97 12.67 -5.08 12.62
CA ASP A 97 14.08 -4.76 12.90
C ASP A 97 15.07 -5.11 11.78
N ASP A 98 14.60 -5.70 10.68
CA ASP A 98 15.41 -6.28 9.62
C ASP A 98 15.04 -5.78 8.20
N LEU A 99 14.59 -4.52 8.08
CA LEU A 99 14.29 -3.90 6.79
C LEU A 99 15.57 -3.52 6.00
N PRO A 100 15.60 -3.74 4.67
CA PRO A 100 16.77 -3.46 3.83
C PRO A 100 17.08 -1.96 3.80
N GLU A 101 18.36 -1.61 3.63
CA GLU A 101 18.78 -0.20 3.53
C GLU A 101 18.18 0.48 2.30
N ASP A 102 18.22 -0.17 1.14
CA ASP A 102 17.68 0.34 -0.11
C ASP A 102 16.29 -0.25 -0.42
N LEU A 103 15.43 0.55 -1.07
CA LEU A 103 14.13 0.08 -1.55
C LEU A 103 14.36 -0.82 -2.77
N PRO A 104 13.85 -2.07 -2.79
CA PRO A 104 13.91 -2.89 -3.98
C PRO A 104 13.18 -2.23 -5.16
N GLU A 105 13.70 -2.38 -6.38
CA GLU A 105 13.08 -1.81 -7.60
C GLU A 105 11.65 -2.32 -7.85
N THR A 106 11.33 -3.50 -7.31
CA THR A 106 10.00 -4.12 -7.35
C THR A 106 9.06 -3.64 -6.24
N GLY A 107 9.46 -2.64 -5.46
CA GLY A 107 8.82 -2.30 -4.19
C GLY A 107 9.17 -3.30 -3.09
N LEU A 108 9.02 -2.87 -1.83
CA LEU A 108 9.25 -3.74 -0.69
C LEU A 108 8.06 -4.67 -0.49
N ILE A 109 8.34 -5.96 -0.29
CA ILE A 109 7.48 -6.91 0.40
C ILE A 109 8.35 -7.67 1.39
N HIS A 110 8.00 -7.60 2.66
CA HIS A 110 8.78 -8.17 3.75
C HIS A 110 7.84 -8.88 4.73
N GLU A 111 8.21 -10.08 5.20
CA GLU A 111 7.41 -10.82 6.19
C GLU A 111 7.96 -10.55 7.59
N THR A 112 7.18 -9.87 8.41
CA THR A 112 7.59 -9.54 9.79
C THR A 112 7.69 -10.80 10.65
N GLN A 113 8.38 -10.70 11.79
CA GLN A 113 8.45 -11.78 12.81
C GLN A 113 7.08 -12.27 13.30
N ARG A 114 5.99 -11.51 13.08
CA ARG A 114 4.61 -11.86 13.43
C ARG A 114 3.84 -12.54 12.29
N GLY A 115 4.48 -12.82 11.15
CA GLY A 115 3.87 -13.40 9.96
C GLY A 115 2.99 -12.43 9.16
N ILE A 116 3.06 -11.13 9.46
CA ILE A 116 2.36 -10.08 8.68
C ILE A 116 3.24 -9.69 7.50
N ARG A 117 2.67 -9.66 6.29
CA ARG A 117 3.35 -9.12 5.10
C ARG A 117 3.29 -7.60 5.14
N PHE A 118 4.44 -6.95 5.27
CA PHE A 118 4.60 -5.52 5.22
C PHE A 118 5.15 -5.11 3.85
N GLY A 119 4.44 -4.23 3.15
CA GLY A 119 4.85 -3.73 1.85
C GLY A 119 4.94 -2.22 1.80
N VAL A 120 5.92 -1.72 1.04
CA VAL A 120 6.04 -0.29 0.74
C VAL A 120 6.26 -0.12 -0.75
N TRP A 121 5.41 0.68 -1.37
CA TRP A 121 5.57 1.15 -2.73
C TRP A 121 5.79 2.66 -2.72
N ILE A 122 6.85 3.11 -3.38
CA ILE A 122 7.11 4.53 -3.60
C ILE A 122 6.82 4.84 -5.06
N TRP A 123 5.87 5.72 -5.32
CA TRP A 123 5.45 6.06 -6.68
C TRP A 123 6.46 6.99 -7.36
N GLN A 124 7.09 6.53 -8.45
CA GLN A 124 8.20 7.23 -9.10
C GLN A 124 8.10 7.20 -10.63
N ASN A 125 7.07 7.78 -11.25
CA ASN A 125 7.20 8.02 -12.69
C ASN A 125 6.27 9.11 -13.27
N PRO A 126 6.84 10.17 -13.90
CA PRO A 126 8.22 10.65 -13.78
C PRO A 126 8.51 11.27 -12.40
N PRO A 127 9.79 11.47 -12.02
CA PRO A 127 10.18 12.22 -10.82
C PRO A 127 9.50 13.59 -10.75
N GLY A 128 9.05 14.00 -9.57
CA GLY A 128 8.31 15.26 -9.36
C GLY A 128 6.84 15.24 -9.80
N ARG A 129 6.32 14.10 -10.30
CA ARG A 129 4.91 13.96 -10.67
C ARG A 129 4.14 13.14 -9.66
N GLN A 130 3.17 13.80 -9.02
CA GLN A 130 2.26 13.17 -8.08
C GLN A 130 1.37 12.11 -8.76
N LEU A 131 0.97 11.07 -8.01
CA LEU A 131 0.12 9.99 -8.50
C LEU A 131 -1.17 10.51 -9.18
N HIS A 132 -1.78 11.52 -8.59
CA HIS A 132 -2.99 12.15 -9.09
C HIS A 132 -2.83 12.73 -10.51
N GLN A 133 -1.62 13.14 -10.89
CA GLN A 133 -1.32 13.65 -12.23
C GLN A 133 -1.08 12.51 -13.23
N ALA A 134 -0.42 11.44 -12.79
CA ALA A 134 -0.22 10.23 -13.60
C ALA A 134 -1.56 9.61 -14.06
N LEU A 135 -2.58 9.69 -13.20
CA LEU A 135 -3.95 9.26 -13.51
C LEU A 135 -4.60 10.07 -14.65
N LYS A 136 -4.44 11.40 -14.65
CA LYS A 136 -4.97 12.28 -15.70
C LYS A 136 -4.34 11.99 -17.07
N GLU A 137 -3.10 11.51 -17.07
CA GLU A 137 -2.34 11.20 -18.28
C GLU A 137 -2.47 9.74 -18.76
N LYS A 138 -3.41 8.98 -18.20
CA LYS A 138 -3.66 7.58 -18.57
C LYS A 138 -2.46 6.64 -18.30
N ILE A 139 -1.56 6.98 -17.36
CA ILE A 139 -0.48 6.07 -16.92
C ILE A 139 -1.06 4.81 -16.25
N PHE A 140 -2.28 4.90 -15.71
CA PHE A 140 -3.08 3.76 -15.24
C PHE A 140 -3.87 3.04 -16.34
N GLN A 141 -3.46 3.17 -17.61
CA GLN A 141 -3.85 2.17 -18.60
C GLN A 141 -3.37 0.81 -18.11
N PRO A 142 -4.24 -0.20 -18.03
CA PRO A 142 -3.86 -1.52 -17.53
C PRO A 142 -2.61 -2.06 -18.23
N SER A 143 -2.43 -1.82 -19.53
CA SER A 143 -1.25 -2.29 -20.26
C SER A 143 0.05 -1.51 -20.02
N HIS A 144 0.06 -0.44 -19.24
CA HIS A 144 1.26 0.38 -19.05
C HIS A 144 2.29 -0.35 -18.15
N PRO A 145 3.57 -0.50 -18.56
CA PRO A 145 4.55 -1.28 -17.79
C PRO A 145 4.75 -0.84 -16.35
N HIS A 146 4.68 0.47 -16.07
CA HIS A 146 4.79 0.98 -14.70
C HIS A 146 3.57 0.61 -13.84
N ALA A 147 2.37 0.69 -14.42
CA ALA A 147 1.15 0.29 -13.72
C ALA A 147 1.17 -1.22 -13.45
N GLN A 148 1.66 -2.03 -14.39
CA GLN A 148 1.80 -3.48 -14.21
C GLN A 148 2.77 -3.87 -13.11
N ARG A 149 3.90 -3.17 -12.93
CA ARG A 149 4.78 -3.43 -11.78
C ARG A 149 4.09 -3.15 -10.44
N PHE A 150 3.33 -2.07 -10.36
CA PHE A 150 2.53 -1.75 -9.17
C PHE A 150 1.42 -2.79 -8.94
N VAL A 151 0.72 -3.23 -10.00
CA VAL A 151 -0.28 -4.32 -9.93
C VAL A 151 0.35 -5.60 -9.41
N GLN A 152 1.49 -6.00 -9.95
CA GLN A 152 2.19 -7.20 -9.51
C GLN A 152 2.58 -7.11 -8.04
N TRP A 153 3.19 -5.99 -7.62
CA TRP A 153 3.51 -5.75 -6.21
C TRP A 153 2.27 -5.84 -5.30
N PHE A 154 1.15 -5.26 -5.71
CA PHE A 154 -0.10 -5.29 -4.95
C PHE A 154 -0.65 -6.72 -4.84
N GLN A 155 -0.70 -7.44 -5.96
CA GLN A 155 -1.17 -8.83 -6.01
C GLN A 155 -0.27 -9.74 -5.18
N ASP A 156 1.05 -9.58 -5.25
CA ASP A 156 2.00 -10.34 -4.45
C ASP A 156 1.86 -10.03 -2.96
N LEU A 157 1.72 -8.74 -2.59
CA LEU A 157 1.58 -8.34 -1.20
C LEU A 157 0.34 -8.99 -0.56
N TYR A 158 -0.79 -8.96 -1.25
CA TYR A 158 -2.09 -9.42 -0.74
C TYR A 158 -2.47 -10.85 -1.14
N ARG A 159 -1.64 -11.52 -1.96
CA ARG A 159 -1.82 -12.88 -2.48
C ARG A 159 -3.12 -13.04 -3.28
N PHE A 160 -3.32 -12.17 -4.28
CA PHE A 160 -4.39 -12.32 -5.28
C PHE A 160 -4.00 -13.27 -6.41
#